data_AF-A0A146M5Z9-F1
#
_entry.id   AF-A0A146M5Z9-F1
#
_cell.length_a   1.000
_cell.length_b   1.000
_cell.length_c   1.000
_cell.angle_alpha   90.00
_cell.angle_beta   90.00
_cell.angle_gamma   90.00
#
_symmetry.space_group_name_H-M   'P 1'
#
loop_
_entity.id
_entity.type
_entity.pdbx_description
1 polymer ?
#
loop_
_entity_poly.entity_id
_entity_poly.type
_entity_poly.pdbx_seq_one_letter_code
_entity_poly.pdbx_strand_id
1 'polypeptide(L)'
;MSKKKENGTADPVPDSTTKPNFYTDDEVLMQRKDGNFYLGTLIRIDWNKEQALVKFGDDTESWSSFGQLTKLSAGVECVKCKESTVEPSNDILVCESCSQGYHQMCHTPPVTTAELKVGVKWECSSCQEESRKLLVSQRSVSVSPSLSSSPEQVVVPQLKIPDNVATECQRKKLPYNINDLHWDMQRRVNSENKYCYCARSGKWFLQMLQCGRCRQWFHARCIISLRMPLLFGDR
;
A
#
# COMPACT_ATOMS: atom_id res chain seq x y z
N MET A 1 -52.46 -35.48 16.96
CA MET A 1 -51.20 -35.55 17.74
C MET A 1 -50.03 -35.56 16.77
N SER A 2 -49.18 -34.57 16.93
CA SER A 2 -48.03 -34.23 16.10
C SER A 2 -46.92 -35.28 16.16
N LYS A 3 -46.17 -35.45 15.06
CA LYS A 3 -44.71 -35.52 15.12
C LYS A 3 -44.09 -35.17 13.75
N LYS A 4 -43.36 -34.06 13.80
CA LYS A 4 -42.52 -33.40 12.80
C LYS A 4 -41.13 -34.04 12.84
N LYS A 5 -40.49 -34.27 11.69
CA LYS A 5 -39.04 -34.50 11.52
C LYS A 5 -38.71 -34.14 10.06
N GLU A 6 -38.44 -32.86 9.82
CA GLU A 6 -37.10 -32.24 9.73
C GLU A 6 -36.39 -32.52 8.40
N ASN A 7 -36.29 -31.44 7.63
CA ASN A 7 -35.53 -31.26 6.40
C ASN A 7 -34.05 -31.60 6.61
N GLY A 8 -33.49 -32.32 5.64
CA GLY A 8 -32.07 -32.27 5.32
C GLY A 8 -31.94 -31.91 3.84
N THR A 9 -32.10 -30.63 3.50
CA THR A 9 -31.67 -30.08 2.21
C THR A 9 -30.16 -30.27 2.14
N ALA A 10 -29.70 -31.15 1.26
CA ALA A 10 -28.30 -31.22 0.89
C ALA A 10 -27.91 -29.88 0.27
N ASP A 11 -27.00 -29.17 0.92
CA ASP A 11 -26.40 -27.96 0.38
C ASP A 11 -25.74 -28.27 -0.97
N PRO A 12 -25.99 -27.49 -2.03
CA PRO A 12 -25.23 -27.63 -3.26
C PRO A 12 -23.77 -27.31 -2.94
N VAL A 13 -22.91 -28.31 -3.13
CA VAL A 13 -21.45 -28.14 -3.21
C VAL A 13 -21.18 -26.96 -4.13
N PRO A 14 -20.31 -25.99 -3.76
CA PRO A 14 -19.96 -24.91 -4.67
C PRO A 14 -19.22 -25.52 -5.86
N ASP A 15 -19.94 -25.66 -6.96
CA ASP A 15 -19.43 -26.01 -8.27
C ASP A 15 -18.43 -24.90 -8.66
N SER A 16 -17.14 -25.16 -8.44
CA SER A 16 -16.05 -24.29 -8.92
C SER A 16 -15.90 -24.51 -10.42
N THR A 17 -16.88 -24.03 -11.19
CA THR A 17 -16.88 -24.02 -12.65
C THR A 17 -16.18 -22.78 -13.22
N THR A 18 -15.35 -22.10 -12.42
CA THR A 18 -14.40 -21.13 -12.95
C THR A 18 -13.21 -21.91 -13.48
N LYS A 19 -13.13 -22.08 -14.81
CA LYS A 19 -11.92 -22.61 -15.46
C LYS A 19 -10.73 -21.81 -14.92
N PRO A 20 -9.68 -22.48 -14.41
CA PRO A 20 -8.58 -21.75 -13.80
C PRO A 20 -7.86 -20.92 -14.86
N ASN A 21 -7.78 -19.62 -14.63
CA ASN A 21 -7.26 -18.66 -15.60
C ASN A 21 -5.72 -18.56 -15.49
N PHE A 22 -5.04 -19.55 -16.07
CA PHE A 22 -3.60 -19.63 -16.16
C PHE A 22 -3.08 -19.08 -17.50
N TYR A 23 -1.97 -18.37 -17.45
CA TYR A 23 -1.19 -17.90 -18.59
C TYR A 23 0.26 -18.35 -18.45
N THR A 24 0.98 -18.41 -19.57
CA THR A 24 2.44 -18.54 -19.51
C THR A 24 3.03 -17.36 -18.75
N ASP A 25 4.15 -17.59 -18.09
CA ASP A 25 4.83 -16.67 -17.17
C ASP A 25 4.11 -16.42 -15.83
N ASP A 26 2.95 -17.03 -15.58
CA ASP A 26 2.34 -17.01 -14.25
C ASP A 26 3.25 -17.72 -13.24
N GLU A 27 3.51 -17.05 -12.10
CA GLU A 27 4.08 -17.70 -10.92
C GLU A 27 3.04 -18.57 -10.22
N VAL A 28 3.42 -19.79 -9.86
CA VAL A 28 2.54 -20.79 -9.28
C VAL A 28 3.23 -21.55 -8.15
N LEU A 29 2.45 -21.98 -7.16
CA LEU A 29 2.84 -23.05 -6.25
C LEU A 29 2.31 -24.36 -6.79
N MET A 30 3.20 -25.32 -7.02
CA MET A 30 2.84 -26.66 -7.42
C MET A 30 2.95 -27.62 -6.24
N GLN A 31 1.85 -28.32 -5.92
CA GLN A 31 1.84 -29.35 -4.88
C GLN A 31 2.37 -30.69 -5.43
N ARG A 32 3.41 -31.25 -4.83
CA ARG A 32 3.94 -32.58 -5.16
C ARG A 32 3.29 -33.67 -4.28
N LYS A 33 3.57 -34.94 -4.59
CA LYS A 33 3.03 -36.13 -3.89
C LYS A 33 3.43 -36.23 -2.42
N ASP A 34 4.50 -35.54 -2.01
CA ASP A 34 4.97 -35.43 -0.63
C ASP A 34 4.15 -34.43 0.20
N GLY A 35 3.22 -33.70 -0.43
CA GLY A 35 2.41 -32.66 0.20
C GLY A 35 3.11 -31.30 0.28
N ASN A 36 4.35 -31.19 -0.18
CA ASN A 36 5.09 -29.93 -0.21
C ASN A 36 4.73 -29.10 -1.45
N PHE A 37 4.86 -27.79 -1.31
CA PHE A 37 4.63 -26.82 -2.38
C PHE A 37 5.96 -26.28 -2.91
N TYR A 38 6.06 -26.23 -4.23
CA TYR A 38 7.25 -25.77 -4.93
C TYR A 38 6.88 -24.56 -5.78
N LEU A 39 7.63 -23.48 -5.61
CA LEU A 39 7.50 -22.28 -6.43
C LEU A 39 8.05 -22.54 -7.83
N GLY A 40 7.28 -22.18 -8.85
CA GLY A 40 7.73 -22.21 -10.23
C GLY A 40 6.93 -21.29 -11.14
N THR A 41 7.29 -21.29 -12.42
CA THR A 41 6.71 -20.43 -13.45
C THR A 41 6.10 -21.30 -14.55
N LEU A 42 4.89 -20.97 -15.02
CA LEU A 42 4.26 -21.68 -16.13
C LEU A 42 4.94 -21.36 -17.44
N ILE A 43 5.53 -22.36 -18.11
CA ILE A 43 6.20 -22.17 -19.40
C ILE A 43 5.38 -22.71 -20.58
N ARG A 44 4.46 -23.66 -20.33
CA ARG A 44 3.51 -24.17 -21.34
C ARG A 44 2.20 -24.58 -20.70
N ILE A 45 1.10 -24.46 -21.45
CA ILE A 45 -0.24 -24.85 -21.01
C ILE A 45 -0.91 -25.69 -22.11
N ASP A 46 -1.36 -26.89 -21.75
CA ASP A 46 -2.10 -27.81 -22.60
C ASP A 46 -3.55 -27.93 -22.10
N TRP A 47 -4.43 -27.05 -22.59
CA TRP A 47 -5.85 -27.05 -22.20
C TRP A 47 -6.58 -28.36 -22.51
N ASN A 48 -6.18 -29.06 -23.58
CA ASN A 48 -6.75 -30.36 -23.96
C ASN A 48 -6.40 -31.48 -22.98
N LYS A 49 -5.27 -31.39 -22.29
CA LYS A 49 -4.80 -32.39 -21.31
C LYS A 49 -5.00 -31.95 -19.86
N GLU A 50 -5.55 -30.76 -19.67
CA GLU A 50 -5.73 -30.10 -18.37
C GLU A 50 -4.44 -30.03 -17.53
N GLN A 51 -3.32 -29.74 -18.21
CA GLN A 51 -1.98 -29.74 -17.63
C GLN A 51 -1.19 -28.50 -18.03
N ALA A 52 -0.24 -28.11 -17.17
CA ALA A 52 0.75 -27.08 -17.47
C ALA A 52 2.16 -27.57 -17.10
N LEU A 53 3.15 -27.08 -17.85
CA LEU A 53 4.56 -27.31 -17.61
C LEU A 53 5.09 -26.20 -16.72
N VAL A 54 5.58 -26.57 -15.54
CA VAL A 54 6.14 -25.66 -14.55
C VAL A 54 7.66 -25.75 -14.59
N LYS A 55 8.33 -24.60 -14.71
CA LYS A 55 9.78 -24.47 -14.54
C LYS A 55 10.08 -24.01 -13.10
N PHE A 56 11.00 -24.69 -12.42
CA PHE A 56 11.41 -24.36 -11.05
C PHE A 56 12.68 -23.52 -11.03
N GLY A 57 13.02 -22.97 -9.86
CA GLY A 57 14.20 -22.13 -9.66
C GLY A 57 15.55 -22.86 -9.81
N ASP A 58 15.55 -24.20 -9.84
CA ASP A 58 16.73 -25.04 -10.12
C ASP A 58 16.82 -25.46 -11.60
N ASP A 59 16.09 -24.76 -12.49
CA ASP A 59 15.96 -25.04 -13.92
C ASP A 59 15.32 -26.40 -14.26
N THR A 60 14.82 -27.14 -13.28
CA THR A 60 14.06 -28.37 -13.55
C THR A 60 12.66 -28.02 -14.07
N GLU A 61 12.07 -28.94 -14.85
CA GLU A 61 10.75 -28.77 -15.44
C GLU A 61 9.86 -29.96 -15.08
N SER A 62 8.58 -29.71 -14.81
CA SER A 62 7.61 -30.79 -14.54
C SER A 62 6.21 -30.42 -14.99
N TRP A 63 5.55 -31.39 -15.62
CA TRP A 63 4.12 -31.32 -15.87
C TRP A 63 3.33 -31.48 -14.58
N SER A 64 2.22 -30.73 -14.47
CA SER A 64 1.26 -30.83 -13.37
C SER A 64 -0.15 -30.55 -13.87
N SER A 65 -1.14 -31.16 -13.23
CA SER A 65 -2.55 -30.85 -13.51
C SER A 65 -2.95 -29.52 -12.88
N PHE A 66 -3.94 -28.85 -13.46
CA PHE A 66 -4.42 -27.56 -12.92
C PHE A 66 -4.84 -27.61 -11.45
N GLY A 67 -5.39 -28.74 -10.98
CA GLY A 67 -5.80 -28.90 -9.57
C GLY A 67 -4.64 -28.96 -8.57
N GLN A 68 -3.41 -29.18 -9.03
CA GLN A 68 -2.20 -29.16 -8.19
C GLN A 68 -1.46 -27.82 -8.26
N LEU A 69 -1.99 -26.87 -9.04
CA LEU A 69 -1.40 -25.56 -9.25
C LEU A 69 -2.21 -24.51 -8.51
N THR A 70 -1.54 -23.74 -7.66
CA THR A 70 -2.10 -22.54 -7.06
C THR A 70 -1.43 -21.35 -7.72
N LYS A 71 -2.19 -20.54 -8.45
CA LYS A 71 -1.68 -19.28 -9.00
C LYS A 71 -1.24 -18.38 -7.86
N LEU A 72 0.03 -18.02 -7.82
CA LEU A 72 0.53 -16.93 -6.99
C LEU A 72 0.16 -15.65 -7.71
N SER A 73 -1.13 -15.35 -7.77
CA SER A 73 -1.55 -14.05 -8.25
C SER A 73 -1.07 -13.02 -7.22
N ALA A 74 0.12 -12.48 -7.46
CA ALA A 74 0.48 -11.12 -7.09
C ALA A 74 -0.32 -10.09 -7.92
N GLY A 75 -1.33 -10.56 -8.70
CA GLY A 75 -2.31 -9.74 -9.38
C GLY A 75 -3.11 -8.95 -8.36
N VAL A 76 -2.90 -7.65 -8.36
CA VAL A 76 -3.65 -6.74 -7.50
C VAL A 76 -5.12 -6.79 -7.95
N GLU A 77 -6.01 -7.20 -7.06
CA GLU A 77 -7.45 -7.24 -7.35
C GLU A 77 -8.03 -5.81 -7.31
N CYS A 78 -8.93 -5.51 -8.24
CA CYS A 78 -9.67 -4.26 -8.18
C CYS A 78 -10.64 -4.27 -6.99
N VAL A 79 -10.48 -3.32 -6.06
CA VAL A 79 -11.31 -3.28 -4.85
C VAL A 79 -12.79 -2.99 -5.12
N LYS A 80 -13.14 -2.51 -6.31
CA LYS A 80 -14.50 -2.15 -6.71
C LYS A 80 -15.27 -3.28 -7.35
N CYS A 81 -14.69 -3.97 -8.33
CA CYS A 81 -15.35 -5.06 -9.05
C CYS A 81 -14.94 -6.45 -8.58
N LYS A 82 -13.90 -6.56 -7.74
CA LYS A 82 -13.38 -7.84 -7.21
C LYS A 82 -12.81 -8.77 -8.28
N GLU A 83 -12.41 -8.18 -9.40
CA GLU A 83 -11.86 -8.91 -10.54
C GLU A 83 -10.38 -8.55 -10.73
N SER A 84 -9.59 -9.51 -11.21
CA SER A 84 -8.15 -9.38 -11.47
C SER A 84 -7.82 -9.33 -12.97
N THR A 85 -8.81 -9.10 -13.84
CA THR A 85 -8.63 -9.00 -15.29
C THR A 85 -7.90 -7.70 -15.64
N VAL A 86 -6.92 -7.76 -16.53
CA VAL A 86 -6.17 -6.58 -16.98
C VAL A 86 -6.35 -6.44 -18.48
N GLU A 87 -6.94 -5.33 -18.90
CA GLU A 87 -7.18 -4.97 -20.29
C GLU A 87 -6.38 -3.70 -20.62
N PRO A 88 -5.81 -3.53 -21.83
CA PRO A 88 -4.95 -2.40 -22.17
C PRO A 88 -5.62 -1.01 -22.04
N SER A 89 -6.95 -0.96 -22.17
CA SER A 89 -7.76 0.24 -21.97
C SER A 89 -8.36 0.37 -20.56
N ASN A 90 -8.28 -0.68 -19.74
CA ASN A 90 -8.84 -0.74 -18.41
C ASN A 90 -7.94 -1.54 -17.46
N ASP A 91 -6.68 -1.15 -17.42
CA ASP A 91 -5.66 -1.80 -16.58
C ASP A 91 -5.88 -1.50 -15.08
N ILE A 92 -5.27 -2.29 -14.20
CA ILE A 92 -5.34 -2.12 -12.74
C ILE A 92 -4.19 -1.24 -12.27
N LEU A 93 -4.54 -0.07 -11.76
CA LEU A 93 -3.62 0.85 -11.12
C LEU A 93 -3.51 0.55 -9.63
N VAL A 94 -2.28 0.48 -9.13
CA VAL A 94 -1.98 0.22 -7.72
C VAL A 94 -1.68 1.54 -7.03
N CYS A 95 -2.48 1.90 -6.05
CA CYS A 95 -2.25 3.12 -5.26
C CYS A 95 -0.99 2.94 -4.42
N GLU A 96 0.01 3.80 -4.57
CA GLU A 96 1.24 3.60 -3.79
C GLU A 96 1.13 4.07 -2.32
N SER A 97 -0.02 4.60 -1.89
CA SER A 97 -0.25 5.05 -0.51
C SER A 97 -1.03 4.04 0.31
N CYS A 98 -1.96 3.29 -0.29
CA CYS A 98 -2.72 2.24 0.38
C CYS A 98 -2.53 0.83 -0.22
N SER A 99 -1.75 0.70 -1.30
CA SER A 99 -1.49 -0.54 -2.02
C SER A 99 -2.73 -1.23 -2.60
N GLN A 100 -3.85 -0.52 -2.70
CA GLN A 100 -5.09 -1.04 -3.28
C GLN A 100 -5.10 -0.89 -4.80
N GLY A 101 -5.59 -1.92 -5.49
CA GLY A 101 -5.81 -1.91 -6.93
C GLY A 101 -7.15 -1.33 -7.34
N TYR A 102 -7.16 -0.56 -8.41
CA TYR A 102 -8.36 -0.07 -9.06
C TYR A 102 -8.19 -0.19 -10.57
N HIS A 103 -9.15 -0.79 -11.25
CA HIS A 103 -9.25 -0.58 -12.69
C HIS A 103 -9.38 0.91 -12.99
N GLN A 104 -8.73 1.35 -14.07
CA GLN A 104 -8.82 2.71 -14.61
C GLN A 104 -10.27 3.23 -14.66
N MET A 105 -11.21 2.42 -15.14
CA MET A 105 -12.64 2.76 -15.22
C MET A 105 -13.43 2.55 -13.92
N CYS A 106 -12.90 1.76 -12.98
CA CYS A 106 -13.53 1.58 -11.67
C CYS A 106 -13.11 2.63 -10.64
N HIS A 107 -12.06 3.40 -10.92
CA HIS A 107 -11.68 4.55 -10.13
C HIS A 107 -12.64 5.74 -10.38
N THR A 108 -12.78 6.63 -9.40
CA THR A 108 -13.60 7.84 -9.53
C THR A 108 -12.78 9.06 -9.12
N PRO A 109 -12.48 10.01 -10.05
CA PRO A 109 -12.84 9.98 -11.48
C PRO A 109 -12.11 8.85 -12.24
N PRO A 110 -12.64 8.38 -13.39
CA PRO A 110 -11.93 7.41 -14.24
C PRO A 110 -10.55 7.94 -14.60
N VAL A 111 -9.55 7.06 -14.58
CA VAL A 111 -8.15 7.41 -14.89
C VAL A 111 -7.85 6.96 -16.30
N THR A 112 -7.27 7.84 -17.13
CA THR A 112 -6.78 7.45 -18.45
C THR A 112 -5.27 7.29 -18.43
N THR A 113 -4.74 6.34 -19.22
CA THR A 113 -3.28 6.11 -19.36
C THR A 113 -2.50 7.39 -19.72
N ALA A 114 -3.13 8.35 -20.41
CA ALA A 114 -2.53 9.64 -20.75
C ALA A 114 -2.28 10.57 -19.54
N GLU A 115 -3.02 10.38 -18.44
CA GLU A 115 -2.90 11.18 -17.21
C GLU A 115 -1.82 10.64 -16.27
N LEU A 116 -1.35 9.41 -16.50
CA LEU A 116 -0.27 8.79 -15.76
C LEU A 116 1.07 9.33 -16.28
N LYS A 117 1.57 10.37 -15.63
CA LYS A 117 2.92 10.89 -15.91
C LYS A 117 3.96 9.85 -15.52
N VAL A 118 4.76 9.41 -16.48
CA VAL A 118 5.89 8.51 -16.24
C VAL A 118 6.80 9.10 -15.16
N GLY A 119 7.04 8.34 -14.09
CA GLY A 119 7.87 8.78 -12.94
C GLY A 119 7.12 9.53 -11.83
N VAL A 120 5.79 9.64 -11.90
CA VAL A 120 4.97 10.22 -10.83
C VAL A 120 4.13 9.13 -10.16
N LYS A 121 4.24 9.07 -8.83
CA LYS A 121 3.44 8.21 -7.95
C LYS A 121 1.94 8.44 -8.16
N TRP A 122 1.19 7.38 -8.47
CA TRP A 122 -0.26 7.43 -8.52
C TRP A 122 -0.88 7.13 -7.15
N GLU A 123 -1.88 7.92 -6.76
CA GLU A 123 -2.62 7.77 -5.52
C GLU A 123 -4.13 7.74 -5.80
N CYS A 124 -4.87 6.87 -5.11
CA CYS A 124 -6.32 6.81 -5.26
C CYS A 124 -7.01 8.05 -4.64
N SER A 125 -8.25 8.31 -5.07
CA SER A 125 -9.04 9.47 -4.64
C SER A 125 -9.15 9.60 -3.12
N SER A 126 -9.27 8.48 -2.40
CA SER A 126 -9.31 8.46 -0.93
C SER A 126 -7.98 8.92 -0.31
N CYS A 127 -6.83 8.41 -0.80
CA CYS A 127 -5.52 8.84 -0.31
C CYS A 127 -5.24 10.31 -0.65
N GLN A 128 -5.66 10.77 -1.83
CA GLN A 128 -5.54 12.17 -2.20
C GLN A 128 -6.38 13.08 -1.30
N GLU A 129 -7.60 12.67 -0.95
CA GLU A 129 -8.48 13.45 -0.07
C GLU A 129 -7.93 13.53 1.35
N GLU A 130 -7.45 12.41 1.89
CA GLU A 130 -6.83 12.37 3.21
C GLU A 130 -5.57 13.24 3.25
N SER A 131 -4.75 13.22 2.20
CA SER A 131 -3.61 14.13 2.06
C SER A 131 -4.07 15.58 2.10
N ARG A 132 -5.08 15.98 1.29
CA ARG A 132 -5.63 17.35 1.29
C ARG A 132 -6.15 17.80 2.65
N LYS A 133 -6.86 16.95 3.39
CA LYS A 133 -7.37 17.25 4.73
C LYS A 133 -6.23 17.56 5.72
N LEU A 134 -5.10 16.86 5.62
CA LEU A 134 -3.92 17.12 6.44
C LEU A 134 -3.26 18.48 6.12
N LEU A 135 -3.35 18.95 4.88
CA LEU A 135 -2.85 20.28 4.48
C LEU A 135 -3.77 21.41 4.97
N VAL A 136 -5.10 21.21 4.91
CA VAL A 136 -6.10 22.21 5.32
C VAL A 136 -6.17 22.35 6.84
N SER A 137 -6.03 21.25 7.59
CA SER A 137 -6.04 21.28 9.06
C SER A 137 -4.83 22.01 9.67
N GLN A 138 -3.77 22.28 8.89
CA GLN A 138 -2.65 23.12 9.33
C GLN A 138 -2.89 24.62 9.16
N ARG A 139 -4.01 25.02 8.53
CA ARG A 139 -4.35 26.43 8.28
C ARG A 139 -5.42 26.99 9.22
N SER A 140 -6.01 26.16 10.08
CA SER A 140 -7.08 26.54 11.02
C SER A 140 -6.58 26.78 12.45
N VAL A 141 -5.45 27.47 12.60
CA VAL A 141 -5.10 28.13 13.86
C VAL A 141 -4.78 29.59 13.54
N SER A 142 -5.79 30.43 13.81
CA SER A 142 -5.69 31.88 14.04
C SER A 142 -5.26 32.76 12.87
N VAL A 143 -6.13 33.67 12.40
CA VAL A 143 -5.97 35.14 12.50
C VAL A 143 -7.21 35.82 11.88
N SER A 144 -7.85 36.70 12.66
CA SER A 144 -8.56 37.89 12.18
C SER A 144 -8.10 39.07 13.06
N PRO A 145 -8.23 40.36 12.68
CA PRO A 145 -8.55 40.95 11.37
C PRO A 145 -7.56 42.07 10.95
N SER A 146 -7.43 42.39 9.65
CA SER A 146 -7.30 43.79 9.15
C SER A 146 -7.44 43.86 7.63
N LEU A 147 -8.11 44.91 7.17
CA LEU A 147 -8.49 45.22 5.79
C LEU A 147 -7.35 45.87 5.00
N SER A 148 -7.22 45.58 3.69
CA SER A 148 -7.22 46.59 2.60
C SER A 148 -7.02 45.98 1.19
N SER A 149 -8.02 46.24 0.33
CA SER A 149 -8.06 46.51 -1.13
C SER A 149 -7.03 45.93 -2.14
N SER A 150 -7.55 45.05 -3.03
CA SER A 150 -7.48 45.01 -4.53
C SER A 150 -6.15 44.97 -5.31
N PRO A 151 -6.15 44.58 -6.61
CA PRO A 151 -6.75 43.42 -7.29
C PRO A 151 -5.69 42.57 -8.08
N GLU A 152 -6.14 41.41 -8.58
CA GLU A 152 -5.56 40.48 -9.58
C GLU A 152 -4.10 40.69 -10.08
N GLN A 153 -3.26 39.64 -10.05
CA GLN A 153 -2.57 39.12 -11.26
C GLN A 153 -2.19 37.63 -11.12
N VAL A 154 -2.51 36.89 -12.17
CA VAL A 154 -2.14 35.51 -12.46
C VAL A 154 -0.65 35.45 -12.79
N VAL A 155 0.18 34.84 -11.93
CA VAL A 155 1.52 34.34 -12.33
C VAL A 155 1.90 33.08 -11.51
N VAL A 156 1.97 31.94 -12.20
CA VAL A 156 2.94 30.86 -11.91
C VAL A 156 4.00 30.97 -13.02
N PRO A 157 5.28 30.53 -12.87
CA PRO A 157 5.95 29.90 -11.73
C PRO A 157 7.38 30.45 -11.44
N GLN A 158 7.85 30.34 -10.19
CA GLN A 158 9.25 29.96 -9.88
C GLN A 158 9.38 29.78 -8.36
N LEU A 159 9.61 28.54 -7.94
CA LEU A 159 10.02 28.22 -6.57
C LEU A 159 11.44 28.75 -6.36
N LYS A 160 11.57 30.03 -6.00
CA LYS A 160 12.72 30.52 -5.26
C LYS A 160 12.52 30.05 -3.83
N ILE A 161 13.18 28.94 -3.50
CA ILE A 161 13.32 28.45 -2.14
C ILE A 161 13.98 29.60 -1.34
N PRO A 162 13.34 30.15 -0.29
CA PRO A 162 14.03 31.05 0.60
C PRO A 162 15.05 30.25 1.41
N ASP A 163 16.32 30.64 1.32
CA ASP A 163 17.48 30.10 2.05
C ASP A 163 17.40 30.31 3.58
N ASN A 164 16.30 29.90 4.24
CA ASN A 164 16.16 30.05 5.69
C ASN A 164 15.34 28.93 6.37
N VAL A 165 15.54 27.67 5.99
CA VAL A 165 15.04 26.53 6.80
C VAL A 165 16.13 25.47 6.99
N ALA A 166 17.33 25.90 7.38
CA ALA A 166 18.47 25.01 7.59
C ALA A 166 18.92 24.87 9.06
N THR A 167 18.19 25.41 10.04
CA THR A 167 18.74 25.56 11.41
C THR A 167 18.10 24.71 12.49
N GLU A 168 17.04 23.94 12.22
CA GLU A 168 16.34 23.15 13.25
C GLU A 168 16.59 21.62 13.17
N CYS A 169 16.95 21.09 12.00
CA CYS A 169 17.11 19.63 11.77
C CYS A 169 18.49 19.05 12.12
N GLN A 170 19.45 19.86 12.60
CA GLN A 170 20.80 19.40 12.98
C GLN A 170 20.98 19.14 14.48
N ARG A 171 19.91 19.27 15.29
CA ARG A 171 20.01 19.11 16.75
C ARG A 171 20.29 17.65 17.12
N LYS A 172 21.45 17.40 17.74
CA LYS A 172 21.84 16.10 18.32
C LYS A 172 21.27 15.86 19.73
N LYS A 173 20.56 16.85 20.30
CA LYS A 173 19.98 16.81 21.64
C LYS A 173 18.47 17.07 21.57
N LEU A 174 17.70 16.28 22.30
CA LEU A 174 16.26 16.46 22.44
C LEU A 174 15.96 17.73 23.26
N PRO A 175 15.00 18.58 22.86
CA PRO A 175 14.59 19.76 23.62
C PRO A 175 13.60 19.43 24.75
N TYR A 176 13.32 18.16 24.97
CA TYR A 176 12.50 17.62 26.05
C TYR A 176 13.22 16.46 26.72
N ASN A 177 12.86 16.17 27.96
CA ASN A 177 13.37 15.01 28.67
C ASN A 177 12.62 13.76 28.23
N ILE A 178 13.37 12.72 27.86
CA ILE A 178 12.79 11.45 27.40
C ILE A 178 12.13 10.65 28.53
N ASN A 179 12.57 10.87 29.78
CA ASN A 179 12.07 10.16 30.95
C ASN A 179 10.70 10.66 31.41
N ASP A 180 10.33 11.88 31.02
CA ASP A 180 9.06 12.52 31.41
C ASP A 180 7.90 12.11 30.47
N LEU A 181 8.16 11.23 29.51
CA LEU A 181 7.18 10.76 28.54
C LEU A 181 6.48 9.51 29.05
N HIS A 182 5.14 9.51 29.05
CA HIS A 182 4.35 8.34 29.44
C HIS A 182 3.90 7.59 28.20
N TRP A 183 4.39 6.37 28.04
CA TRP A 183 4.20 5.56 26.83
C TRP A 183 3.15 4.47 27.01
N ASP A 184 2.54 4.07 25.89
CA ASP A 184 1.76 2.84 25.83
C ASP A 184 2.63 1.59 26.04
N MET A 185 1.98 0.45 26.33
CA MET A 185 2.66 -0.82 26.60
C MET A 185 3.61 -1.24 25.47
N GLN A 186 3.28 -0.89 24.23
CA GLN A 186 4.08 -1.23 23.05
C GLN A 186 5.10 -0.16 22.64
N ARG A 187 5.27 0.93 23.42
CA ARG A 187 6.25 2.00 23.14
C ARG A 187 6.10 2.65 21.76
N ARG A 188 4.86 2.82 21.31
CA ARG A 188 4.50 3.41 20.01
C ARG A 188 3.98 4.84 20.12
N VAL A 189 3.27 5.15 21.21
CA VAL A 189 2.70 6.48 21.43
C VAL A 189 2.94 6.93 22.86
N ASN A 190 3.13 8.24 23.06
CA ASN A 190 3.14 8.86 24.39
C ASN A 190 2.02 9.89 24.54
N SER A 191 1.55 10.11 25.77
CA SER A 191 0.47 11.06 26.09
C SER A 191 0.85 12.51 25.80
N GLU A 192 2.13 12.85 25.89
CA GLU A 192 2.63 14.20 25.65
C GLU A 192 2.71 14.55 24.16
N ASN A 193 2.53 13.55 23.28
CA ASN A 193 2.62 13.66 21.82
C ASN A 193 3.96 14.27 21.34
N LYS A 194 5.05 13.98 22.06
CA LYS A 194 6.40 14.51 21.79
C LYS A 194 7.32 13.43 21.22
N TYR A 195 7.84 13.68 20.02
CA TYR A 195 8.73 12.76 19.32
C TYR A 195 9.86 13.54 18.61
N CYS A 196 10.91 12.80 18.25
CA CYS A 196 12.03 13.28 17.44
C CYS A 196 12.79 14.48 18.04
N TYR A 197 13.87 14.92 17.37
CA TYR A 197 14.62 16.13 17.75
C TYR A 197 13.77 17.42 17.66
N CYS A 198 12.66 17.38 16.91
CA CYS A 198 11.77 18.51 16.72
C CYS A 198 10.67 18.63 17.78
N ALA A 199 10.52 17.65 18.68
CA ALA A 199 9.45 17.59 19.68
C ALA A 199 8.02 17.64 19.14
N ARG A 200 7.84 17.40 17.84
CA ARG A 200 6.53 17.43 17.19
C ARG A 200 5.87 16.06 17.26
N SER A 201 4.55 16.05 17.10
CA SER A 201 3.76 14.83 16.98
C SER A 201 4.19 13.96 15.79
N GLY A 202 3.83 12.69 15.84
CA GLY A 202 4.13 11.75 14.77
C GLY A 202 3.33 10.46 14.92
N LYS A 203 2.97 9.86 13.79
CA LYS A 203 2.39 8.51 13.79
C LYS A 203 3.54 7.54 13.57
N TRP A 204 3.79 6.68 14.56
CA TRP A 204 4.93 5.75 14.56
C TRP A 204 5.03 4.87 13.30
N PHE A 205 3.91 4.52 12.67
CA PHE A 205 3.87 3.71 11.45
C PHE A 205 4.08 4.53 10.16
N LEU A 206 4.02 5.87 10.23
CA LEU A 206 4.22 6.77 9.09
C LEU A 206 5.64 7.34 9.08
N GLN A 207 6.57 6.62 8.44
CA GLN A 207 7.92 7.10 8.16
C GLN A 207 8.63 7.63 9.42
N MET A 208 8.53 6.88 10.51
CA MET A 208 9.27 7.13 11.73
C MET A 208 10.13 5.92 12.06
N LEU A 209 11.36 6.15 12.53
CA LEU A 209 12.27 5.11 12.95
C LEU A 209 12.33 5.06 14.47
N GLN A 210 12.24 3.86 15.05
CA GLN A 210 12.43 3.69 16.48
C GLN A 210 13.93 3.47 16.78
N CYS A 211 14.49 4.29 17.66
CA CYS A 211 15.87 4.07 18.09
C CYS A 211 15.94 2.83 19.00
N GLY A 212 16.79 1.86 18.64
CA GLY A 212 16.99 0.64 19.45
C GLY A 212 17.54 0.87 20.87
N ARG A 213 18.14 2.04 21.14
CA ARG A 213 18.71 2.37 22.47
C ARG A 213 17.69 3.01 23.40
N CYS A 214 17.07 4.11 22.96
CA CYS A 214 16.18 4.90 23.81
C CYS A 214 14.69 4.67 23.53
N ARG A 215 14.36 3.86 22.51
CA ARG A 215 12.99 3.56 22.06
C ARG A 215 12.14 4.79 21.72
N GLN A 216 12.77 5.92 21.45
CA GLN A 216 12.11 7.12 20.92
C GLN A 216 11.94 6.99 19.41
N TRP A 217 10.90 7.64 18.88
CA TRP A 217 10.59 7.69 17.45
C TRP A 217 11.12 8.97 16.83
N PHE A 218 11.69 8.85 15.62
CA PHE A 218 12.31 9.95 14.89
C PHE A 218 11.73 9.99 13.47
N HIS A 219 11.28 11.16 13.01
CA HIS A 219 10.74 11.30 11.66
C HIS A 219 11.85 11.09 10.62
N ALA A 220 11.53 10.41 9.51
CA ALA A 220 12.46 10.20 8.41
C ALA A 220 13.12 11.52 7.95
N ARG A 221 12.30 12.57 7.74
CA ARG A 221 12.77 13.92 7.35
C ARG A 221 13.70 14.60 8.37
N CYS A 222 13.71 14.14 9.62
CA CYS A 222 14.53 14.71 10.68
C CYS A 222 15.83 13.90 10.92
N ILE A 223 16.01 12.77 10.23
CA ILE A 223 17.21 11.94 10.32
C ILE A 223 18.05 12.19 9.06
N ILE A 224 19.12 12.98 9.22
CA ILE A 224 19.99 13.39 8.10
C ILE A 224 20.78 12.20 7.52
N SER A 225 20.99 11.14 8.30
CA SER A 225 21.79 9.98 7.90
C SER A 225 21.02 8.93 7.09
N LEU A 226 19.74 9.14 6.78
CA LEU A 226 18.99 8.21 5.94
C LEU A 226 19.42 8.34 4.48
N ARG A 227 19.90 7.23 3.91
CA ARG A 227 20.27 7.13 2.49
C ARG A 227 19.08 6.84 1.59
N MET A 228 18.05 6.18 2.14
CA MET A 228 16.83 5.80 1.45
C MET A 228 15.61 6.29 2.23
N PRO A 229 14.49 6.63 1.54
CA PRO A 229 13.24 6.94 2.22
C PRO A 229 12.74 5.74 3.03
N LEU A 230 12.22 5.97 4.24
CA LEU A 230 11.54 4.93 5.02
C LEU A 230 10.16 4.65 4.41
N LEU A 231 9.83 3.38 4.26
CA LEU A 231 8.50 2.89 3.88
C LEU A 231 7.61 2.76 5.13
N PHE A 232 6.31 2.56 4.91
CA PHE A 232 5.37 2.39 6.02
C PHE A 232 5.64 1.08 6.76
N GLY A 233 5.85 1.19 8.08
CA GLY A 233 6.10 0.03 8.92
C GLY A 233 7.55 -0.44 9.01
N ASP A 234 8.50 0.22 8.33
CA ASP A 234 9.94 0.02 8.57
C ASP A 234 10.28 0.42 10.01
N ARG A 235 10.97 -0.46 10.74
CA ARG A 235 11.31 -0.29 12.17
C ARG A 235 12.78 -0.46 12.43
#